data_AF-A0A0L0VNW9-F1
#
_entry.id   AF-A0A0L0VNW9-F1
#
_cell.length_a   1.000
_cell.length_b   1.000
_cell.length_c   1.000
_cell.angle_alpha   90.00
_cell.angle_beta   90.00
_cell.angle_gamma   90.00
#
_symmetry.space_group_name_H-M   'P 1'
#
loop_
_entity.id
_entity.type
_entity.pdbx_description
1 polymer ?
#
loop_
_entity_poly.entity_id
_entity_poly.type
_entity_poly.pdbx_seq_one_letter_code
_entity_poly.pdbx_strand_id
1 'polypeptide(L)'
;MVAPTMNDTVPSKACFSRYSNSDGRLEQRHKEQLKEATSRLRGRLDMCAGWELPAWVTASPDHRATGVSSDIPYRFAQVVLPGLKENLDTLSFVLYSPDMSRDTILWCEEVLQSLKTILDPVEQTDLLIHEDQKNKIPKRQPRVHHRDITQLDTWSVQRLVSQVKELYETEILQVSIACETFFHDFSYASCSIYNLSTSQEISDIGRLTAIAMEKIDVMIQ
;
A
#
# COMPACT_ATOMS: atom_id res chain seq x y z
N MET A 1 -35.66 -7.43 60.85
CA MET A 1 -34.65 -6.37 60.91
C MET A 1 -33.41 -6.89 60.18
N VAL A 2 -32.97 -6.14 59.18
CA VAL A 2 -31.74 -6.28 58.36
C VAL A 2 -31.69 -7.45 57.36
N ALA A 3 -31.46 -7.05 56.11
CA ALA A 3 -31.30 -7.84 54.89
C ALA A 3 -29.79 -8.00 54.56
N PRO A 4 -29.37 -8.30 53.30
CA PRO A 4 -28.44 -9.36 52.95
C PRO A 4 -26.99 -8.88 52.70
N THR A 5 -26.05 -9.81 52.46
CA THR A 5 -24.82 -9.46 51.72
C THR A 5 -24.31 -10.63 50.88
N MET A 6 -24.60 -10.55 49.58
CA MET A 6 -23.72 -11.06 48.53
C MET A 6 -22.37 -10.33 48.67
N ASN A 7 -21.27 -11.07 48.59
CA ASN A 7 -19.98 -10.51 48.20
C ASN A 7 -19.42 -11.40 47.09
N ASP A 8 -19.93 -11.18 45.88
CA ASP A 8 -19.22 -11.50 44.65
C ASP A 8 -17.90 -10.71 44.66
N THR A 9 -16.81 -11.41 44.96
CA THR A 9 -15.48 -10.83 44.88
C THR A 9 -15.01 -11.01 43.44
N VAL A 10 -15.20 -9.95 42.64
CA VAL A 10 -14.60 -9.76 41.32
C VAL A 10 -13.10 -10.13 41.37
N PRO A 11 -12.56 -10.96 40.45
CA PRO A 11 -11.12 -11.10 40.33
C PRO A 11 -10.52 -9.75 39.96
N SER A 12 -9.79 -9.20 40.92
CA SER A 12 -9.04 -7.96 40.82
C SER A 12 -8.16 -7.96 39.57
N LYS A 13 -8.27 -6.87 38.80
CA LYS A 13 -7.33 -6.44 37.78
C LYS A 13 -5.90 -6.50 38.32
N ALA A 14 -5.17 -7.55 38.00
CA ALA A 14 -3.76 -7.67 38.34
C ALA A 14 -3.00 -8.37 37.22
N CYS A 15 -2.78 -7.65 36.11
CA CYS A 15 -1.66 -7.93 35.22
C CYS A 15 -1.14 -6.67 34.49
N PHE A 16 -1.25 -5.49 35.12
CA PHE A 16 -0.61 -4.26 34.67
C PHE A 16 0.44 -3.83 35.70
N SER A 17 1.57 -4.53 35.77
CA SER A 17 2.80 -3.98 36.35
C SER A 17 3.99 -4.91 36.12
N ARG A 18 4.53 -4.90 34.90
CA ARG A 18 5.95 -5.27 34.73
C ARG A 18 6.65 -4.74 33.49
N TYR A 19 6.34 -3.52 33.05
CA TYR A 19 7.27 -2.76 32.20
C TYR A 19 7.25 -1.30 32.63
N SER A 20 8.30 -0.88 33.35
CA SER A 20 8.49 0.49 33.78
C SER A 20 9.98 0.78 33.69
N ASN A 21 10.33 1.55 32.65
CA ASN A 21 11.63 2.17 32.30
C ASN A 21 12.26 1.81 30.93
N SER A 22 11.60 1.03 30.07
CA SER A 22 12.03 0.81 28.66
C SER A 22 10.96 1.03 27.59
N ASP A 23 9.67 1.13 27.96
CA ASP A 23 8.54 1.14 27.00
C ASP A 23 8.46 2.39 26.13
N GLY A 24 8.54 3.60 26.72
CA GLY A 24 8.28 4.82 25.95
C GLY A 24 9.26 5.10 24.79
N ARG A 25 10.50 4.58 24.87
CA ARG A 25 11.48 4.72 23.78
C ARG A 25 11.17 3.79 22.60
N LEU A 26 10.69 2.58 22.89
CA LEU A 26 10.36 1.60 21.85
C LEU A 26 9.07 2.02 21.13
N GLU A 27 8.06 2.45 21.89
CA GLU A 27 6.82 3.00 21.35
C GLU A 27 7.09 4.20 20.44
N GLN A 28 7.90 5.14 20.90
CA GLN A 28 8.30 6.32 20.13
C GLN A 28 9.05 5.93 18.85
N ARG A 29 9.94 4.91 18.93
CA ARG A 29 10.66 4.40 17.76
C ARG A 29 9.71 3.82 16.72
N HIS A 30 8.75 2.99 17.12
CA HIS A 30 7.77 2.43 16.18
C HIS A 30 6.90 3.53 15.55
N LYS A 31 6.48 4.52 16.35
CA LYS A 31 5.75 5.67 15.84
C LYS A 31 6.55 6.45 14.80
N GLU A 32 7.83 6.70 15.07
CA GLU A 32 8.74 7.35 14.12
C GLU A 32 8.90 6.53 12.84
N GLN A 33 9.07 5.22 12.96
CA GLN A 33 9.21 4.32 11.80
C GLN A 33 7.94 4.23 10.95
N LEU A 34 6.76 4.21 11.58
CA LEU A 34 5.48 4.23 10.87
C LEU A 34 5.32 5.56 10.11
N LYS A 35 5.61 6.69 10.77
CA LYS A 35 5.60 8.02 10.12
C LYS A 35 6.58 8.10 8.97
N GLU A 36 7.79 7.58 9.14
CA GLU A 36 8.81 7.53 8.09
C GLU A 36 8.34 6.67 6.91
N ALA A 37 7.76 5.50 7.18
CA ALA A 37 7.25 4.62 6.12
C ALA A 37 6.11 5.26 5.33
N THR A 38 5.12 5.87 6.00
CA THR A 38 4.01 6.57 5.32
C THR A 38 4.49 7.81 4.56
N SER A 39 5.42 8.57 5.14
CA SER A 39 5.99 9.75 4.49
C SER A 39 6.81 9.36 3.25
N ARG A 40 7.60 8.28 3.33
CA ARG A 40 8.33 7.74 2.18
C ARG A 40 7.38 7.26 1.09
N LEU A 41 6.32 6.53 1.44
CA LEU A 41 5.31 6.08 0.48
C LEU A 41 4.68 7.26 -0.23
N ARG A 42 4.24 8.27 0.52
CA ARG A 42 3.71 9.51 -0.04
C ARG A 42 4.69 10.21 -0.97
N GLY A 43 5.94 10.40 -0.55
CA GLY A 43 6.97 11.02 -1.38
C GLY A 43 7.24 10.26 -2.68
N ARG A 44 7.17 8.91 -2.66
CA ARG A 44 7.26 8.10 -3.88
C ARG A 44 6.03 8.29 -4.78
N LEU A 45 4.82 8.31 -4.22
CA LEU A 45 3.59 8.55 -4.98
C LEU A 45 3.57 9.94 -5.61
N ASP A 46 4.05 10.97 -4.91
CA ASP A 46 4.17 12.33 -5.44
C ASP A 46 5.14 12.39 -6.63
N MET A 47 6.25 11.63 -6.58
CA MET A 47 7.13 11.46 -7.74
C MET A 47 6.44 10.74 -8.89
N CYS A 48 5.61 9.72 -8.59
CA CYS A 48 4.82 9.01 -9.59
C CYS A 48 3.82 9.92 -10.30
N ALA A 49 3.16 10.80 -9.55
CA ALA A 49 2.25 11.81 -10.09
C ALA A 49 2.98 12.80 -11.02
N GLY A 50 4.21 13.15 -10.64
CA GLY A 50 5.07 14.04 -11.42
C GLY A 50 5.62 13.45 -12.72
N TRP A 51 5.41 12.16 -13.00
CA TRP A 51 5.94 11.56 -14.23
C TRP A 51 5.28 12.15 -15.48
N GLU A 52 6.12 12.60 -16.41
CA GLU A 52 5.71 12.77 -17.79
C GLU A 52 5.52 11.39 -18.42
N LEU A 53 4.33 11.17 -19.01
CA LEU A 53 4.10 9.97 -19.79
C LEU A 53 5.15 9.89 -20.91
N PRO A 54 5.77 8.72 -21.14
CA PRO A 54 6.76 8.57 -22.21
C PRO A 54 6.26 9.11 -23.56
N ALA A 55 7.15 9.64 -24.40
CA ALA A 55 6.75 10.26 -25.67
C ALA A 55 6.01 9.30 -26.62
N TRP A 56 6.28 7.99 -26.54
CA TRP A 56 5.53 6.98 -27.30
C TRP A 56 4.13 6.73 -26.72
N VAL A 57 3.87 7.14 -25.48
CA VAL A 57 2.54 7.14 -24.87
C VAL A 57 1.70 8.33 -25.34
N THR A 58 2.33 9.43 -25.76
CA THR A 58 1.65 10.65 -26.24
C THR A 58 1.69 10.84 -27.75
N ALA A 59 2.51 10.08 -28.47
CA ALA A 59 2.57 10.09 -29.92
C ALA A 59 1.25 9.59 -30.53
N SER A 60 0.74 10.33 -31.53
CA SER A 60 -0.41 9.90 -32.34
C SER A 60 -0.13 8.50 -32.89
N PRO A 61 -1.09 7.56 -32.83
CA PRO A 61 -0.92 6.22 -33.37
C PRO A 61 -0.87 6.36 -34.89
N ASP A 62 0.30 6.64 -35.45
CA ASP A 62 0.53 6.42 -36.86
C ASP A 62 0.26 4.93 -37.06
N HIS A 63 -0.79 4.60 -37.83
CA HIS A 63 -1.27 3.23 -38.11
C HIS A 63 -0.22 2.31 -38.78
N ARG A 64 1.04 2.75 -38.84
CA ARG A 64 2.23 2.03 -39.35
C ARG A 64 3.28 1.77 -38.26
N ALA A 65 3.09 2.22 -37.02
CA ALA A 65 3.97 1.89 -35.92
C ALA A 65 3.81 0.40 -35.58
N THR A 66 4.74 -0.39 -36.11
CA THR A 66 5.03 -1.77 -35.68
C THR A 66 4.93 -1.86 -34.15
N GLY A 67 4.13 -2.80 -33.65
CA GLY A 67 3.81 -2.93 -32.23
C GLY A 67 4.98 -2.66 -31.31
N VAL A 68 4.75 -1.85 -30.28
CA VAL A 68 5.72 -1.59 -29.24
C VAL A 68 5.95 -2.91 -28.51
N SER A 69 7.06 -3.58 -28.83
CA SER A 69 7.55 -4.76 -28.09
C SER A 69 8.10 -4.29 -26.74
N SER A 70 7.23 -3.71 -25.92
CA SER A 70 7.55 -3.35 -24.56
C SER A 70 7.03 -4.45 -23.65
N ASP A 71 7.90 -4.97 -22.79
CA ASP A 71 7.51 -5.90 -21.72
C ASP A 71 6.74 -5.18 -20.60
N ILE A 72 6.58 -3.85 -20.66
CA ILE A 72 5.93 -3.04 -19.63
C ILE A 72 4.50 -3.51 -19.31
N PRO A 73 3.60 -3.73 -20.28
CA PRO A 73 2.25 -4.21 -19.96
C PRO A 73 2.25 -5.56 -19.26
N TYR A 74 3.12 -6.46 -19.72
CA TYR A 74 3.28 -7.78 -19.11
C TYR A 74 3.79 -7.64 -17.67
N ARG A 75 4.81 -6.81 -17.43
CA ARG A 75 5.35 -6.56 -16.09
C ARG A 75 4.33 -5.89 -15.17
N PHE A 76 3.49 -4.98 -15.67
CA PHE A 76 2.38 -4.44 -14.90
C PHE A 76 1.35 -5.50 -14.54
N ALA A 77 0.83 -6.21 -15.53
CA ALA A 77 -0.26 -7.17 -15.35
C ALA A 77 0.15 -8.40 -14.52
N GLN A 78 1.40 -8.87 -14.64
CA GLN A 78 1.85 -10.13 -14.04
C GLN A 78 2.67 -9.97 -12.75
N VAL A 79 3.24 -8.79 -12.50
CA VAL A 79 4.17 -8.59 -11.37
C VAL A 79 3.72 -7.43 -10.49
N VAL A 80 3.65 -6.23 -11.05
CA VAL A 80 3.45 -5.01 -10.24
C VAL A 80 2.05 -4.92 -9.68
N LEU A 81 1.01 -5.03 -10.53
CA LEU A 81 -0.38 -4.89 -10.10
C LEU A 81 -0.82 -6.02 -9.16
N PRO A 82 -0.53 -7.31 -9.46
CA PRO A 82 -0.83 -8.39 -8.51
C PRO A 82 -0.10 -8.22 -7.17
N GLY A 83 1.19 -7.87 -7.19
CA GLY A 83 1.96 -7.67 -5.96
C GLY A 83 1.45 -6.49 -5.13
N LEU A 84 1.06 -5.39 -5.78
CA LEU A 84 0.44 -4.26 -5.10
C LEU A 84 -0.90 -4.66 -4.46
N LYS A 85 -1.73 -5.44 -5.17
CA LYS A 85 -3.00 -5.94 -4.65
C LYS A 85 -2.78 -6.79 -3.39
N GLU A 86 -1.87 -7.76 -3.44
CA GLU A 86 -1.56 -8.64 -2.31
C GLU A 86 -1.05 -7.84 -1.10
N ASN A 87 -0.23 -6.82 -1.33
CA ASN A 87 0.27 -5.95 -0.27
C ASN A 87 -0.83 -5.08 0.34
N LEU A 88 -1.79 -4.60 -0.45
CA LEU A 88 -2.96 -3.85 0.04
C LEU A 88 -3.91 -4.74 0.84
N ASP A 89 -4.13 -5.98 0.39
CA ASP A 89 -4.93 -6.97 1.11
C ASP A 89 -4.29 -7.31 2.46
N THR A 90 -2.96 -7.52 2.46
CA THR A 90 -2.18 -7.76 3.69
C THR A 90 -2.29 -6.57 4.66
N LEU A 91 -2.12 -5.33 4.17
CA LEU A 91 -2.27 -4.14 5.00
C LEU A 91 -3.68 -4.07 5.61
N SER A 92 -4.72 -4.30 4.80
CA SER A 92 -6.10 -4.33 5.26
C SER A 92 -6.28 -5.37 6.36
N PHE A 93 -5.83 -6.61 6.12
CA PHE A 93 -5.93 -7.71 7.06
C PHE A 93 -5.24 -7.41 8.40
N VAL A 94 -4.00 -6.92 8.36
CA VAL A 94 -3.23 -6.60 9.58
C VAL A 94 -3.89 -5.47 10.38
N LEU A 95 -4.43 -4.44 9.71
CA LEU A 95 -5.14 -3.36 10.38
C LEU A 95 -6.44 -3.82 11.05
N TYR A 96 -7.16 -4.77 10.44
CA TYR A 96 -8.40 -5.31 10.99
C TYR A 96 -8.21 -6.43 12.01
N SER A 97 -7.03 -7.06 12.09
CA SER A 97 -6.75 -8.16 13.00
C SER A 97 -6.84 -7.67 14.45
N PRO A 98 -7.98 -7.92 15.14
CA PRO A 98 -8.32 -7.28 16.39
C PRO A 98 -7.89 -8.15 17.58
N ASP A 99 -6.95 -9.06 17.37
CA ASP A 99 -6.39 -9.89 18.42
C ASP A 99 -5.38 -9.05 19.19
N MET A 100 -5.84 -7.93 19.78
CA MET A 100 -5.10 -7.06 20.71
C MET A 100 -4.78 -7.79 22.04
N SER A 101 -5.12 -9.08 22.16
CA SER A 101 -4.45 -9.98 23.10
C SER A 101 -3.01 -10.29 22.69
N ARG A 102 -2.64 -10.07 21.43
CA ARG A 102 -1.26 -9.99 20.95
C ARG A 102 -0.70 -8.61 21.28
N ASP A 103 0.58 -8.63 21.62
CA ASP A 103 1.41 -7.47 21.91
C ASP A 103 1.24 -6.37 20.84
N THR A 104 0.81 -5.16 21.24
CA THR A 104 0.64 -4.00 20.35
C THR A 104 1.93 -3.69 19.57
N ILE A 105 3.09 -4.07 20.11
CA ILE A 105 4.39 -3.98 19.43
C ILE A 105 4.40 -4.86 18.18
N LEU A 106 4.00 -6.13 18.29
CA LEU A 106 3.97 -7.05 17.15
C LEU A 106 3.02 -6.56 16.07
N TRP A 107 1.86 -6.03 16.46
CA TRP A 107 0.94 -5.41 15.51
C TRP A 107 1.57 -4.21 14.79
N CYS A 108 2.28 -3.33 15.50
CA CYS A 108 2.99 -2.21 14.88
C CYS A 108 4.07 -2.67 13.90
N GLU A 109 4.80 -3.75 14.22
CA GLU A 109 5.81 -4.35 13.34
C GLU A 109 5.19 -4.93 12.07
N GLU A 110 4.07 -5.65 12.17
CA GLU A 110 3.34 -6.22 11.04
C GLU A 110 2.78 -5.12 10.12
N VAL A 111 2.21 -4.06 10.70
CA VAL A 111 1.72 -2.88 9.95
C VAL A 111 2.88 -2.19 9.25
N LEU A 112 3.97 -1.92 9.97
CA LEU A 112 5.16 -1.28 9.41
C LEU A 112 5.71 -2.09 8.24
N GLN A 113 5.73 -3.41 8.36
CA GLN A 113 6.21 -4.24 7.27
C GLN A 113 5.26 -4.24 6.08
N SER A 114 3.95 -4.25 6.31
CA SER A 114 2.96 -4.14 5.23
C SER A 114 3.06 -2.81 4.47
N LEU A 115 3.31 -1.69 5.18
CA LEU A 115 3.55 -0.39 4.53
C LEU A 115 4.84 -0.39 3.70
N LYS A 116 5.89 -1.07 4.18
CA LYS A 116 7.15 -1.20 3.45
C LYS A 116 7.00 -2.06 2.18
N THR A 117 6.25 -3.14 2.22
CA THR A 117 6.08 -3.97 1.02
C THR A 117 5.28 -3.27 -0.07
N ILE A 118 4.36 -2.36 0.28
CA ILE A 118 3.66 -1.50 -0.71
C ILE A 118 4.64 -0.58 -1.46
N LEU A 119 5.76 -0.16 -0.84
CA LEU A 119 6.76 0.65 -1.53
C LEU A 119 7.39 -0.10 -2.71
N ASP A 120 7.60 -1.40 -2.62
CA ASP A 120 8.34 -2.16 -3.64
C ASP A 120 7.65 -2.11 -5.02
N PRO A 121 6.33 -2.41 -5.17
CA PRO A 121 5.64 -2.23 -6.44
C PRO A 121 5.65 -0.78 -6.95
N VAL A 122 5.53 0.21 -6.07
CA VAL A 122 5.57 1.64 -6.46
C VAL A 122 6.96 2.01 -6.99
N GLU A 123 8.03 1.50 -6.36
CA GLU A 123 9.41 1.65 -6.83
C GLU A 123 9.65 0.92 -8.15
N GLN A 124 9.09 -0.27 -8.34
CA GLN A 124 9.20 -1.00 -9.60
C GLN A 124 8.52 -0.26 -10.76
N THR A 125 7.38 0.39 -10.53
CA THR A 125 6.72 1.21 -11.55
C THR A 125 7.58 2.39 -12.00
N ASP A 126 8.22 3.08 -11.06
CA ASP A 126 9.16 4.18 -11.35
C ASP A 126 10.29 3.72 -12.25
N LEU A 127 10.90 2.58 -11.89
CA LEU A 127 11.98 1.99 -12.68
C LEU A 127 11.50 1.57 -14.07
N LEU A 128 10.34 0.92 -14.19
CA LEU A 128 9.78 0.50 -15.48
C LEU A 128 9.58 1.67 -16.44
N ILE A 129 9.05 2.79 -15.93
CA ILE A 129 8.74 3.96 -16.75
C ILE A 129 10.02 4.75 -17.08
N HIS A 130 10.94 4.92 -16.13
CA HIS A 130 12.18 5.66 -16.37
C HIS A 130 13.27 4.88 -17.12
N GLU A 131 13.40 3.57 -16.93
CA GLU A 131 14.36 2.76 -17.70
C GLU A 131 14.04 2.78 -19.19
N ASP A 132 12.76 2.79 -19.54
CA ASP A 132 12.31 2.92 -20.92
C ASP A 132 12.62 4.32 -21.49
N GLN A 133 12.42 5.38 -20.70
CA GLN A 133 12.79 6.75 -21.09
C GLN A 133 14.30 6.97 -21.27
N LYS A 134 15.14 6.24 -20.52
CA LYS A 134 16.62 6.37 -20.59
C LYS A 134 17.23 5.52 -21.70
N ASN A 135 16.57 4.43 -22.10
CA ASN A 135 17.00 3.55 -23.19
C ASN A 135 16.49 4.02 -24.58
N LYS A 136 16.55 5.34 -24.86
CA LYS A 136 16.25 5.96 -26.18
C LYS A 136 17.18 5.53 -27.33
N ILE A 137 18.12 4.63 -27.10
CA ILE A 137 18.83 3.95 -28.18
C ILE A 137 18.00 2.70 -28.48
N PRO A 138 17.51 2.50 -29.71
CA PRO A 138 16.85 1.26 -30.10
C PRO A 138 17.89 0.14 -30.06
N LYS A 139 18.19 -0.36 -28.86
CA LYS A 139 18.79 -1.67 -28.71
C LYS A 139 17.72 -2.59 -29.26
N ARG A 140 18.02 -3.22 -30.38
CA ARG A 140 17.38 -4.48 -30.78
C ARG A 140 17.57 -5.42 -29.59
N GLN A 141 16.73 -5.32 -28.57
CA GLN A 141 16.67 -6.33 -27.55
C GLN A 141 16.30 -7.61 -28.28
N PRO A 142 17.02 -8.73 -28.01
CA PRO A 142 16.62 -10.01 -28.56
C PRO A 142 15.16 -10.19 -28.17
N ARG A 143 14.30 -10.46 -29.15
CA ARG A 143 12.88 -10.77 -28.93
C ARG A 143 12.86 -11.82 -27.83
N VAL A 144 12.53 -11.42 -26.60
CA VAL A 144 12.26 -12.38 -25.55
C VAL A 144 10.97 -13.02 -26.01
N HIS A 145 11.10 -14.21 -26.59
CA HIS A 145 9.97 -15.02 -27.01
C HIS A 145 9.29 -15.56 -25.75
N HIS A 146 8.67 -14.67 -24.98
CA HIS A 146 7.48 -15.07 -24.24
C HIS A 146 6.46 -15.43 -25.33
N ARG A 147 6.23 -16.73 -25.52
CA ARG A 147 5.39 -17.29 -26.60
C ARG A 147 3.96 -16.73 -26.59
N ASP A 148 3.58 -16.00 -25.54
CA ASP A 148 2.25 -15.45 -25.31
C ASP A 148 2.21 -13.92 -25.22
N ILE A 149 3.25 -13.17 -25.65
CA ILE A 149 3.07 -11.72 -25.85
C ILE A 149 2.19 -11.55 -27.09
N THR A 150 0.88 -11.56 -26.87
CA THR A 150 -0.07 -10.85 -27.73
C THR A 150 0.52 -9.48 -27.98
N GLN A 151 0.76 -9.15 -29.24
CA GLN A 151 1.15 -7.81 -29.65
C GLN A 151 0.04 -6.86 -29.19
N LEU A 152 0.19 -6.30 -27.99
CA LEU A 152 -0.69 -5.24 -27.51
C LEU A 152 -0.45 -4.05 -28.43
N ASP A 153 -1.52 -3.50 -28.97
CA ASP A 153 -1.43 -2.27 -29.71
C ASP A 153 -0.97 -1.14 -28.78
N THR A 154 -0.32 -0.12 -29.35
CA THR A 154 0.23 1.00 -28.60
C THR A 154 -0.82 1.70 -27.73
N TRP A 155 -2.08 1.76 -28.18
CA TRP A 155 -3.16 2.42 -27.44
C TRP A 155 -3.54 1.63 -26.18
N SER A 156 -3.57 0.30 -26.24
CA SER A 156 -3.79 -0.56 -25.08
C SER A 156 -2.69 -0.40 -24.02
N VAL A 157 -1.43 -0.29 -24.44
CA VAL A 157 -0.30 -0.02 -23.53
C VAL A 157 -0.40 1.38 -22.92
N GLN A 158 -0.70 2.39 -23.75
CA GLN A 158 -0.90 3.77 -23.32
C GLN A 158 -1.98 3.87 -22.24
N ARG A 159 -3.11 3.20 -22.47
CA ARG A 159 -4.23 3.16 -21.56
C ARG A 159 -3.83 2.53 -20.23
N LEU A 160 -3.15 1.38 -20.24
CA LEU A 160 -2.69 0.72 -19.01
C LEU A 160 -1.74 1.60 -18.20
N VAL A 161 -0.73 2.20 -18.84
CA VAL A 161 0.22 3.11 -18.15
C VAL A 161 -0.52 4.30 -17.53
N SER A 162 -1.49 4.86 -18.26
CA SER A 162 -2.30 5.99 -17.77
C SER A 162 -3.18 5.57 -16.59
N GLN A 163 -3.78 4.38 -16.63
CA GLN A 163 -4.58 3.84 -15.54
C GLN A 163 -3.73 3.56 -14.29
N VAL A 164 -2.52 3.01 -14.45
CA VAL A 164 -1.58 2.79 -13.35
C VAL A 164 -1.16 4.13 -12.72
N LYS A 165 -0.90 5.15 -13.54
CA LYS A 165 -0.60 6.49 -13.03
C LYS A 165 -1.78 7.05 -12.24
N GLU A 166 -2.98 6.98 -12.79
CA GLU A 166 -4.20 7.42 -12.12
C GLU A 166 -4.38 6.70 -10.77
N LEU A 167 -4.22 5.37 -10.74
CA LEU A 167 -4.29 4.56 -9.51
C LEU A 167 -3.39 5.11 -8.40
N TYR A 168 -2.19 5.56 -8.75
CA TYR A 168 -1.23 6.11 -7.79
C TYR A 168 -1.59 7.53 -7.35
N GLU A 169 -2.09 8.37 -8.27
CA GLU A 169 -2.51 9.73 -8.00
C GLU A 169 -3.80 9.80 -7.18
N THR A 170 -4.65 8.77 -7.24
CA THR A 170 -5.95 8.75 -6.57
C THR A 170 -6.01 7.73 -5.43
N GLU A 171 -6.21 6.45 -5.72
CA GLU A 171 -6.59 5.47 -4.70
C GLU A 171 -5.43 5.15 -3.74
N ILE A 172 -4.22 4.90 -4.27
CA ILE A 172 -3.07 4.59 -3.42
C ILE A 172 -2.64 5.82 -2.61
N LEU A 173 -2.74 7.01 -3.18
CA LEU A 173 -2.51 8.26 -2.46
C LEU A 173 -3.50 8.44 -1.30
N GLN A 174 -4.79 8.15 -1.53
CA GLN A 174 -5.80 8.22 -0.46
C GLN A 174 -5.52 7.22 0.66
N VAL A 175 -5.14 5.98 0.35
CA VAL A 175 -4.70 4.99 1.36
C VAL A 175 -3.51 5.53 2.14
N SER A 176 -2.50 6.08 1.46
CA SER A 176 -1.31 6.64 2.12
C SER A 176 -1.64 7.82 3.03
N ILE A 177 -2.53 8.73 2.62
CA ILE A 177 -2.97 9.88 3.43
C ILE A 177 -3.74 9.42 4.67
N ALA A 178 -4.63 8.43 4.51
CA ALA A 178 -5.40 7.88 5.63
C ALA A 178 -4.49 7.19 6.66
N CYS A 179 -3.52 6.39 6.20
CA CYS A 179 -2.49 5.82 7.06
C CYS A 179 -1.65 6.90 7.76
N GLU A 180 -1.17 7.91 7.04
CA GLU A 180 -0.38 9.00 7.61
C GLU A 180 -1.16 9.74 8.72
N THR A 181 -2.43 10.04 8.48
CA THR A 181 -3.32 10.70 9.45
C THR A 181 -3.50 9.84 10.69
N PHE A 182 -3.81 8.56 10.51
CA PHE A 182 -3.97 7.60 11.60
C PHE A 182 -2.69 7.48 12.46
N PHE A 183 -1.52 7.30 11.83
CA PHE A 183 -0.25 7.15 12.56
C PHE A 183 0.30 8.48 13.12
N HIS A 184 -0.19 9.63 12.65
CA HIS A 184 0.14 10.92 13.23
C HIS A 184 -0.34 11.00 14.68
N ASP A 185 -1.61 10.66 14.89
CA ASP A 185 -2.33 10.75 16.17
C ASP A 185 -2.26 9.45 16.99
N PHE A 186 -1.64 8.41 16.43
CA PHE A 186 -1.43 7.13 17.07
C PHE A 186 -0.72 7.23 18.43
N SER A 187 -1.26 6.50 19.41
CA SER A 187 -0.62 6.21 20.69
C SER A 187 -1.01 4.80 21.16
N TYR A 188 -0.11 4.10 21.86
CA TYR A 188 -0.40 2.76 22.39
C TYR A 188 -1.60 2.79 23.37
N ALA A 189 -1.79 3.90 24.08
CA ALA A 189 -2.93 4.10 24.99
C ALA A 189 -4.27 4.32 24.26
N SER A 190 -4.25 4.87 23.04
CA SER A 190 -5.45 5.10 22.21
C SER A 190 -5.73 3.98 21.22
N CYS A 191 -4.80 3.04 21.02
CA CYS A 191 -4.86 1.89 20.12
C CYS A 191 -5.82 0.77 20.60
N SER A 192 -6.95 1.15 21.18
CA SER A 192 -8.03 0.22 21.46
C SER A 192 -9.03 0.30 20.32
N ILE A 193 -9.33 -0.82 19.69
CA ILE A 193 -10.43 -0.97 18.71
C ILE A 193 -11.80 -0.66 19.32
N TYR A 194 -11.90 -0.65 20.66
CA TYR A 194 -13.09 -0.18 21.37
C TYR A 194 -13.18 1.36 21.41
N ASN A 195 -12.15 2.07 20.97
CA ASN A 195 -12.22 3.50 20.68
C ASN A 195 -12.90 3.68 19.32
N LEU A 196 -14.08 4.30 19.34
CA LEU A 196 -14.90 4.57 18.16
C LEU A 196 -14.13 5.34 17.07
N SER A 197 -13.23 6.25 17.45
CA SER A 197 -12.42 7.01 16.47
C SER A 197 -11.45 6.09 15.73
N THR A 198 -10.70 5.27 16.48
CA THR A 198 -9.71 4.33 15.95
C THR A 198 -10.37 3.27 15.06
N SER A 199 -11.53 2.74 15.49
CA SER A 199 -12.29 1.78 14.68
C SER A 199 -12.80 2.41 13.37
N GLN A 200 -13.22 3.67 13.39
CA GLN A 200 -13.69 4.37 12.20
C GLN A 200 -12.54 4.63 11.22
N GLU A 201 -11.39 5.10 11.70
CA GLU A 201 -10.21 5.35 10.88
C GLU A 201 -9.67 4.07 10.23
N ILE A 202 -9.58 2.96 10.98
CA ILE A 202 -9.22 1.64 10.45
C ILE A 202 -10.25 1.21 9.40
N SER A 203 -11.53 1.41 9.67
CA SER A 203 -12.59 1.09 8.70
C SER A 203 -12.45 1.89 7.40
N ASP A 204 -12.08 3.15 7.50
CA ASP A 204 -11.89 4.03 6.35
C ASP A 204 -10.66 3.63 5.53
N ILE A 205 -9.55 3.28 6.18
CA ILE A 205 -8.36 2.73 5.48
C ILE A 205 -8.75 1.44 4.75
N GLY A 206 -9.48 0.53 5.42
CA GLY A 206 -9.94 -0.71 4.82
C GLY A 206 -10.89 -0.53 3.63
N ARG A 207 -11.76 0.49 3.68
CA ARG A 207 -12.61 0.84 2.54
C ARG A 207 -11.78 1.36 1.36
N LEU A 208 -10.78 2.21 1.63
CA LEU A 208 -9.91 2.77 0.59
C LEU A 208 -9.02 1.69 -0.05
N THR A 209 -8.48 0.75 0.73
CA THR A 209 -7.73 -0.39 0.18
C THR A 209 -8.61 -1.27 -0.69
N ALA A 210 -9.87 -1.51 -0.29
CA ALA A 210 -10.82 -2.27 -1.11
C ALA A 210 -11.08 -1.60 -2.48
N ILE A 211 -11.29 -0.28 -2.50
CA ILE A 211 -11.48 0.49 -3.75
C ILE A 211 -10.23 0.39 -4.65
N ALA A 212 -9.03 0.53 -4.07
CA ALA A 212 -7.79 0.39 -4.80
C ALA A 212 -7.64 -1.00 -5.43
N MET A 213 -7.95 -2.06 -4.67
CA MET A 213 -7.91 -3.44 -5.14
C MET A 213 -8.92 -3.71 -6.26
N GLU A 214 -10.14 -3.19 -6.17
CA GLU A 214 -11.15 -3.30 -7.23
C GLU A 214 -10.66 -2.63 -8.53
N LYS A 215 -10.03 -1.46 -8.42
CA LYS A 215 -9.47 -0.76 -9.59
C LYS A 215 -8.31 -1.55 -10.21
N ILE A 216 -7.48 -2.19 -9.39
CA ILE A 216 -6.44 -3.12 -9.86
C ILE A 216 -7.07 -4.31 -10.61
N ASP A 217 -8.13 -4.91 -10.06
CA ASP A 217 -8.83 -6.04 -10.67
C ASP A 217 -9.38 -5.72 -12.06
N VAL A 218 -9.90 -4.50 -12.25
CA VAL A 218 -10.35 -4.02 -13.56
C VAL A 218 -9.20 -3.85 -14.57
N MET A 219 -7.97 -3.57 -14.12
CA MET A 219 -6.81 -3.39 -15.01
C MET A 219 -6.17 -4.71 -15.46
N ILE A 220 -6.29 -5.77 -14.66
CA ILE A 220 -5.68 -7.08 -14.94
C ILE A 220 -6.60 -8.03 -15.72
N GLN A 221 -7.86 -7.65 -15.97
CA GLN A 221 -8.84 -8.36 -16.80
C GLN A 221 -8.64 -8.11 -18.29
#